data_AF-A0A327YRR7-F1
#
_entry.id   AF-A0A327YRR7-F1
#
_cell.length_a   1.000
_cell.length_b   1.000
_cell.length_c   1.000
_cell.angle_alpha   90.00
_cell.angle_beta   90.00
_cell.angle_gamma   90.00
#
_symmetry.space_group_name_H-M   'P 1'
#
loop_
_entity.id
_entity.type
_entity.pdbx_description
1 polymer ?
#
loop_
_entity_poly.entity_id
_entity_poly.type
_entity_poly.pdbx_seq_one_letter_code
_entity_poly.pdbx_strand_id
1 'polypeptide(L)' 'MLKALTQRIAELETEIDRATTLADKAARAELLEDLERHVEELEARGGHVPPSARARVRPGEDEMAEDFFDNMPI' A
#
# COMPACT_ATOMS: atom_id res chain seq x y z
N MET A 1 5.29 15.11 -10.46
CA MET A 1 6.05 13.86 -10.25
C MET A 1 5.48 13.05 -9.09
N LEU A 2 5.41 13.57 -7.86
CA LEU A 2 4.84 12.84 -6.72
C LEU A 2 3.37 12.41 -6.93
N LYS A 3 2.51 13.29 -7.49
CA LYS A 3 1.12 12.93 -7.84
C LYS A 3 1.00 11.72 -8.78
N ALA A 4 1.92 11.57 -9.72
CA ALA A 4 1.91 10.44 -10.66
C ALA A 4 2.27 9.12 -9.96
N LEU A 5 3.22 9.18 -9.01
CA LEU A 5 3.57 8.03 -8.17
C LEU A 5 2.42 7.62 -7.24
N THR A 6 1.75 8.59 -6.59
CA THR A 6 0.57 8.30 -5.76
C THR A 6 -0.57 7.69 -6.58
N GLN A 7 -0.79 8.21 -7.79
CA GLN A 7 -1.80 7.65 -8.70
C GLN A 7 -1.43 6.22 -9.13
N ARG A 8 -0.15 5.96 -9.44
CA ARG A 8 0.33 4.63 -9.79
C ARG A 8 0.19 3.63 -8.64
N ILE A 9 0.44 4.06 -7.41
CA ILE A 9 0.21 3.23 -6.21
C ILE A 9 -1.27 2.84 -6.09
N ALA A 10 -2.20 3.78 -6.28
CA ALA A 10 -3.63 3.48 -6.22
C ALA A 10 -4.09 2.52 -7.35
N GLU A 11 -3.50 2.63 -8.54
CA GLU A 11 -3.73 1.68 -9.63
C GLU A 11 -3.23 0.28 -9.25
N LEU A 12 -2.01 0.17 -8.70
CA LEU A 12 -1.43 -1.08 -8.25
C LEU A 12 -2.28 -1.74 -7.16
N GLU A 13 -2.80 -0.97 -6.20
CA GLU A 13 -3.74 -1.50 -5.19
C GLU A 13 -4.98 -2.11 -5.85
N THR A 14 -5.54 -1.44 -6.85
CA THR A 14 -6.71 -1.94 -7.60
C THR A 14 -6.38 -3.21 -8.39
N GLU A 15 -5.20 -3.27 -9.00
CA GLU A 15 -4.72 -4.45 -9.73
C GLU A 15 -4.49 -5.64 -8.79
N ILE A 16 -3.93 -5.41 -7.59
CA ILE A 16 -3.75 -6.43 -6.54
C ILE A 16 -5.09 -6.99 -6.07
N ASP A 17 -6.08 -6.12 -5.84
CA ASP A 17 -7.42 -6.54 -5.41
C ASP A 17 -8.10 -7.38 -6.51
N ARG A 18 -7.90 -7.03 -7.79
CA ARG A 18 -8.37 -7.83 -8.93
C ARG A 18 -7.66 -9.18 -9.02
N ALA A 19 -6.32 -9.21 -8.92
CA ALA A 19 -5.56 -10.45 -8.93
C ALA A 19 -5.96 -11.39 -7.78
N THR A 20 -6.24 -10.82 -6.60
CA THR A 20 -6.78 -11.55 -5.44
C THR A 20 -8.15 -12.14 -5.75
N THR A 21 -9.04 -11.38 -6.38
CA THR A 21 -10.38 -11.84 -6.79
C THR A 21 -10.30 -12.95 -7.84
N LEU A 22 -9.33 -12.87 -8.76
CA LEU A 22 -9.08 -13.88 -9.80
C LEU A 22 -8.31 -15.10 -9.28
N ALA A 23 -7.94 -15.13 -7.99
CA ALA A 23 -7.09 -16.14 -7.37
C ALA A 23 -5.73 -16.34 -8.09
N ASP A 24 -5.25 -15.32 -8.80
CA ASP A 24 -3.97 -15.33 -9.50
C ASP A 24 -2.85 -14.94 -8.53
N LYS A 25 -2.27 -15.96 -7.90
CA LYS A 25 -1.22 -15.80 -6.89
C LYS A 25 0.10 -15.29 -7.48
N ALA A 26 0.40 -15.62 -8.74
CA ALA A 26 1.63 -15.21 -9.39
C ALA A 26 1.55 -13.73 -9.74
N ALA A 27 0.48 -13.31 -10.42
CA ALA A 27 0.24 -11.90 -10.72
C ALA A 27 0.16 -11.06 -9.44
N ARG A 28 -0.50 -11.56 -8.40
CA ARG A 28 -0.57 -10.86 -7.11
C ARG A 28 0.82 -10.65 -6.47
N ALA A 29 1.71 -11.62 -6.56
CA ALA A 29 3.07 -11.51 -6.01
C ALA A 29 3.91 -10.48 -6.77
N GLU A 30 3.86 -10.51 -8.11
CA GLU A 30 4.55 -9.53 -8.96
C GLU A 30 4.05 -8.11 -8.70
N LEU A 31 2.72 -7.92 -8.60
CA LEU A 31 2.13 -6.62 -8.32
C LEU A 31 2.46 -6.07 -6.92
N LEU A 32 2.64 -6.95 -5.93
CA LEU A 32 3.08 -6.54 -4.59
C LEU A 32 4.54 -6.07 -4.58
N GLU A 33 5.43 -6.75 -5.31
CA GLU A 33 6.83 -6.32 -5.47
C GLU A 33 6.93 -4.97 -6.20
N ASP A 34 6.10 -4.79 -7.24
CA ASP A 34 6.00 -3.50 -7.95
C ASP A 34 5.45 -2.40 -7.03
N LEU A 35 4.46 -2.70 -6.19
CA LEU A 35 3.93 -1.76 -5.20
C LEU A 35 5.02 -1.34 -4.20
N GLU A 36 5.82 -2.30 -3.69
CA GLU A 36 6.92 -2.03 -2.76
C GLU A 36 7.93 -1.06 -3.36
N ARG A 37 8.37 -1.32 -4.60
CA ARG A 37 9.32 -0.44 -5.30
C ARG A 37 8.81 0.99 -5.47
N HIS A 38 7.53 1.16 -5.81
CA HIS A 38 6.93 2.48 -5.98
C HIS A 38 6.69 3.20 -4.65
N VAL A 39 6.40 2.45 -3.58
CA VAL A 39 6.31 2.97 -2.21
C VAL A 39 7.67 3.49 -1.76
N GLU A 40 8.73 2.70 -1.88
CA GLU A 40 10.10 3.12 -1.53
C GLU A 40 10.55 4.33 -2.35
N GLU A 41 10.25 4.36 -3.65
CA GLU A 41 10.55 5.51 -4.50
C GLU A 41 9.78 6.76 -4.07
N LEU A 42 8.52 6.60 -3.64
CA LEU A 42 7.73 7.72 -3.12
C LEU A 42 8.30 8.24 -1.80
N GLU A 43 8.70 7.36 -0.87
CA GLU A 43 9.35 7.74 0.39
C GLU A 43 10.69 8.42 0.18
N ALA A 44 11.55 7.86 -0.69
CA ALA A 44 12.86 8.40 -1.01
C ALA A 44 12.77 9.82 -1.62
N ARG A 45 11.66 10.13 -2.29
CA ARG A 45 11.36 11.45 -2.84
C ARG A 45 10.67 12.39 -1.84
N GLY A 46 10.50 11.97 -0.58
CA GLY A 46 9.81 12.71 0.48
C GLY A 46 8.28 12.79 0.30
N GLY A 47 7.72 11.89 -0.50
CA GLY A 47 6.28 11.77 -0.69
C GLY A 47 5.59 11.02 0.44
N HIS A 48 4.34 11.38 0.71
CA HIS A 48 3.52 10.68 1.70
C HIS A 48 2.95 9.40 1.10
N VAL A 49 3.33 8.25 1.65
CA VAL A 49 2.81 6.93 1.25
C VAL A 49 1.43 6.71 1.87
N PRO A 50 0.43 6.24 1.10
CA PRO A 50 -0.85 5.84 1.65
C PRO A 50 -0.71 4.70 2.68
N PRO A 51 -1.36 4.76 3.86
CA PRO A 51 -1.31 3.70 4.86
C PRO A 51 -1.76 2.33 4.32
N SER A 52 -2.75 2.34 3.41
CA SER A 52 -3.25 1.12 2.74
C SER A 52 -2.21 0.45 1.84
N ALA A 53 -1.30 1.23 1.24
CA ALA A 53 -0.20 0.71 0.43
C ALA A 53 0.92 0.19 1.34
N ARG A 54 1.24 0.93 2.41
CA ARG A 54 2.26 0.56 3.40
C ARG A 54 1.92 -0.75 4.11
N ALA A 55 0.68 -0.93 4.57
CA ALA A 55 0.21 -2.15 5.21
C ALA A 55 0.32 -3.39 4.30
N ARG A 56 0.24 -3.22 2.98
CA ARG A 56 0.35 -4.31 2.00
C ARG A 56 1.79 -4.75 1.75
N VAL A 57 2.74 -3.81 1.72
CA VAL A 57 4.16 -4.09 1.42
C VAL A 57 4.95 -4.44 2.69
N ARG A 58 4.55 -3.91 3.84
CA ARG A 58 5.17 -4.17 5.14
C ARG A 58 4.11 -4.61 6.16
N PRO A 59 3.57 -5.83 6.03
CA PRO A 59 2.52 -6.36 6.92
C PRO A 59 2.96 -6.62 8.38
N GLY A 60 4.07 -6.02 8.84
CA GLY A 60 4.58 -6.15 10.21
C GLY A 60 5.21 -4.88 10.79
N GLU A 61 5.20 -3.74 10.06
CA GLU A 61 5.62 -2.45 10.65
C GLU A 61 4.44 -1.64 11.22
N ASP A 62 3.20 -2.01 10.88
CA ASP A 62 1.96 -1.34 11.33
C ASP A 62 1.35 -1.98 12.61
N GLU A 63 2.03 -2.90 13.30
CA GLU A 63 1.63 -3.34 14.66
C GLU A 63 1.82 -2.23 15.72
N MET A 64 2.29 -1.03 15.34
CA MET A 64 2.37 0.16 16.20
C MET A 64 1.41 1.30 15.80
N ALA A 65 0.34 1.02 15.05
CA ALA A 65 -0.67 2.03 14.67
C ALA A 65 -2.08 1.77 15.25
N GLU A 66 -2.22 0.92 16.28
CA GLU A 66 -3.47 0.75 17.05
C GLU A 66 -3.66 1.82 18.14
N ASP A 67 -3.63 3.12 17.81
CA ASP A 67 -3.82 4.16 18.84
C ASP A 67 -4.75 5.32 18.47
N PHE A 68 -5.58 5.20 17.41
CA PHE A 68 -6.46 6.31 17.00
C PHE A 68 -7.93 5.98 16.72
N PHE A 69 -8.48 4.92 17.32
CA PHE A 69 -9.95 4.70 17.27
C PHE A 69 -10.69 4.64 18.62
N ASP A 70 -10.03 4.71 19.78
CA ASP A 70 -10.73 4.55 21.08
C ASP A 70 -10.87 5.85 21.91
N ASN A 71 -10.96 7.01 21.26
CA ASN A 71 -11.40 8.25 21.93
C ASN A 71 -12.86 8.59 21.60
N MET A 72 -13.76 7.62 21.77
CA MET A 72 -15.20 7.83 21.72
C MET A 72 -15.82 7.50 23.09
N PRO A 73 -15.91 8.47 24.02
CA PRO A 73 -16.87 8.35 25.11
C PRO A 73 -18.28 8.61 24.57
N ILE A 74 -19.19 7.64 24.79
CA ILE A 74 -20.64 7.78 24.65
C ILE A 74 -21.15 8.72 25.75
#